data_AF-A0A9E4GKQ9-F1
#
_entry.id   AF-A0A9E4GKQ9-F1
#
_cell.length_a   1.000
_cell.length_b   1.000
_cell.length_c   1.000
_cell.angle_alpha   90.00
_cell.angle_beta   90.00
_cell.angle_gamma   90.00
#
_symmetry.space_group_name_H-M   'P 1'
#
loop_
_entity.id
_entity.type
_entity.pdbx_description
1 polymer ?
#
loop_
_entity_poly.entity_id
_entity_poly.type
_entity_poly.pdbx_seq_one_letter_code
_entity_poly.pdbx_strand_id
1 'polypeptide(L)'
;MAEPLSAPEVRDEPTARQGHTFLRWVGVALLVYGLIIAVGLIEAGFKSATGGQARELFAFATNPFLGLLVGTVATALIQSSSTVTSIIVGLVAGGMPVMSAVPMVMGANIGTTITNTLVSLGHVADKDAFRRAFAAATVHDCFNVLSVLIFLPVEIVFHPLEKIGQLCASLLAGGDSLSLTELNFVKAATQPVVAGLTQASYLLPHPFDGIGLIGLGVALIFVTISWIGRLLRLLMIGRARELVHLAIG
;
A
#
# COMPACT_ATOMS: atom_id res chain seq x y z
N MET A 1 38.81 -22.60 -47.34
CA MET A 1 38.39 -23.65 -46.38
C MET A 1 37.89 -22.91 -45.16
N ALA A 2 36.58 -22.60 -45.12
CA ALA A 2 35.99 -21.79 -44.06
C ALA A 2 35.53 -22.72 -42.92
N GLU A 3 36.01 -22.45 -41.73
CA GLU A 3 35.63 -23.13 -40.49
C GLU A 3 34.18 -22.75 -40.13
N PRO A 4 33.28 -23.70 -39.82
CA PRO A 4 31.92 -23.34 -39.43
C PRO A 4 31.94 -22.77 -38.01
N LEU A 5 31.42 -21.55 -37.83
CA LEU A 5 31.17 -20.96 -36.51
C LEU A 5 30.28 -21.91 -35.70
N SER A 6 30.84 -22.46 -34.62
CA SER A 6 30.10 -23.20 -33.61
C SER A 6 29.08 -22.26 -32.94
N ALA A 7 27.80 -22.63 -32.98
CA ALA A 7 26.74 -21.91 -32.29
C ALA A 7 27.02 -21.81 -30.77
N PRO A 8 26.66 -20.70 -30.11
CA PRO A 8 26.84 -20.55 -28.68
C PRO A 8 25.98 -21.59 -27.94
N GLU A 9 26.64 -22.38 -27.11
CA GLU A 9 26.02 -23.37 -26.24
C GLU A 9 25.16 -22.66 -25.19
N VAL A 10 23.83 -22.73 -25.34
CA VAL A 10 22.87 -22.22 -24.34
C VAL A 10 23.01 -23.08 -23.10
N ARG A 11 23.79 -22.61 -22.13
CA ARG A 11 23.87 -23.22 -20.81
C ARG A 11 22.55 -22.94 -20.09
N ASP A 12 21.73 -23.98 -19.95
CA ASP A 12 20.63 -23.99 -18.99
C ASP A 12 21.21 -23.80 -17.59
N GLU A 13 21.12 -22.57 -17.05
CA GLU A 13 21.36 -22.36 -15.63
C GLU A 13 20.18 -22.93 -14.82
N PRO A 14 20.43 -23.90 -13.92
CA PRO A 14 19.36 -24.63 -13.24
C PRO A 14 18.73 -23.77 -12.14
N THR A 15 17.40 -23.61 -12.20
CA THR A 15 16.40 -23.60 -11.10
C THR A 15 16.60 -22.77 -9.81
N ALA A 16 17.72 -22.07 -9.60
CA ALA A 16 18.02 -21.33 -8.37
C ALA A 16 17.32 -19.97 -8.27
N ARG A 17 16.86 -19.39 -9.39
CA ARG A 17 16.15 -18.08 -9.42
C ARG A 17 14.71 -18.13 -8.91
N GLN A 18 14.03 -19.27 -9.02
CA GLN A 18 12.61 -19.36 -8.64
C GLN A 18 12.40 -19.31 -7.12
N GLY A 19 13.28 -19.94 -6.33
CA GLY A 19 13.18 -19.96 -4.86
C GLY A 19 13.26 -18.57 -4.22
N HIS A 20 14.14 -17.70 -4.73
CA HIS A 20 14.23 -16.32 -4.24
C HIS A 20 13.01 -15.46 -4.61
N THR A 21 12.37 -15.74 -5.75
CA THR A 21 11.19 -14.97 -6.19
C THR A 21 9.96 -15.34 -5.35
N PHE A 22 9.73 -16.64 -5.13
CA PHE A 22 8.67 -17.12 -4.24
C PHE A 22 8.86 -16.60 -2.81
N LEU A 23 10.08 -16.69 -2.26
CA LEU A 23 10.40 -16.19 -0.92
C LEU A 23 10.18 -14.67 -0.80
N ARG A 24 10.47 -13.91 -1.84
CA ARG A 24 10.19 -12.46 -1.89
C ARG A 24 8.69 -12.17 -1.91
N TRP A 25 7.88 -12.95 -2.63
CA TRP A 25 6.42 -12.84 -2.62
C TRP A 25 5.82 -13.21 -1.26
N VAL A 26 6.33 -14.26 -0.61
CA VAL A 26 5.97 -14.60 0.78
C VAL A 26 6.35 -13.46 1.72
N GLY A 27 7.53 -12.84 1.53
CA GLY A 27 7.95 -11.67 2.28
C GLY A 27 7.02 -10.46 2.10
N VAL A 28 6.56 -10.20 0.88
CA VAL A 28 5.54 -9.17 0.61
C VAL A 28 4.23 -9.50 1.33
N ALA A 29 3.76 -10.75 1.26
CA ALA A 29 2.54 -11.17 1.94
C ALA A 29 2.64 -11.03 3.47
N LEU A 30 3.78 -11.38 4.06
CA LEU A 30 4.05 -11.25 5.49
C LEU A 30 4.11 -9.78 5.92
N LEU A 31 4.70 -8.92 5.10
CA LEU A 31 4.72 -7.49 5.37
C LEU A 31 3.32 -6.89 5.23
N VAL A 32 2.52 -7.28 4.23
CA VAL A 32 1.12 -6.87 4.12
C VAL A 32 0.34 -7.29 5.37
N TYR A 33 0.55 -8.51 5.87
CA TYR A 33 -0.01 -8.96 7.14
C TYR A 33 0.45 -8.09 8.33
N GLY A 34 1.72 -7.70 8.38
CA GLY A 34 2.25 -6.74 9.36
C GLY A 34 1.59 -5.37 9.31
N LEU A 35 1.24 -4.87 8.11
CA LEU A 35 0.51 -3.61 7.95
C LEU A 35 -0.89 -3.69 8.56
N ILE A 36 -1.57 -4.81 8.37
CA ILE A 36 -2.92 -5.02 8.91
C ILE A 36 -2.86 -5.13 10.44
N ILE A 37 -1.84 -5.81 10.99
CA ILE A 37 -1.59 -5.82 12.45
C ILE A 37 -1.35 -4.40 12.95
N ALA A 38 -0.56 -3.60 12.24
CA ALA A 38 -0.25 -2.24 12.63
C ALA A 38 -1.51 -1.35 12.74
N VAL A 39 -2.43 -1.46 11.78
CA VAL A 39 -3.73 -0.80 11.83
C VAL A 39 -4.55 -1.29 13.04
N GLY A 40 -4.57 -2.60 13.31
CA GLY A 40 -5.25 -3.16 14.48
C GLY A 40 -4.65 -2.71 15.83
N LEU A 41 -3.34 -2.47 15.89
CA LEU A 41 -2.66 -1.93 17.08
C LEU A 41 -3.00 -0.46 17.32
N ILE A 42 -3.07 0.34 16.26
CA ILE A 42 -3.53 1.73 16.36
C ILE A 42 -4.98 1.74 16.86
N GLU A 43 -5.87 0.91 16.30
CA GLU A 43 -7.25 0.77 16.76
C GLU A 43 -7.33 0.39 18.25
N ALA A 44 -6.59 -0.62 18.68
CA ALA A 44 -6.56 -1.05 20.08
C ALA A 44 -5.97 0.01 21.02
N GLY A 45 -4.91 0.70 20.59
CA GLY A 45 -4.27 1.76 21.37
C GLY A 45 -5.17 2.97 21.56
N PHE A 46 -5.86 3.39 20.52
CA PHE A 46 -6.89 4.43 20.63
C PHE A 46 -8.04 3.99 21.52
N LYS A 47 -8.48 2.72 21.44
CA LYS A 47 -9.55 2.18 22.30
C LYS A 47 -9.17 2.23 23.78
N SER A 48 -7.91 1.91 24.09
CA SER A 48 -7.38 1.95 25.45
C SER A 48 -7.20 3.38 25.97
N ALA A 49 -6.68 4.29 25.12
CA ALA A 49 -6.43 5.68 25.50
C ALA A 49 -7.72 6.51 25.72
N THR A 50 -8.84 6.14 25.07
CA THR A 50 -10.08 6.94 25.06
C THR A 50 -11.23 6.35 25.90
N GLY A 51 -10.98 5.26 26.64
CA GLY A 51 -11.89 4.80 27.70
C GLY A 51 -13.26 4.29 27.24
N GLY A 52 -13.42 3.86 25.99
CA GLY A 52 -14.63 3.17 25.53
C GLY A 52 -15.67 4.00 24.78
N GLN A 53 -15.33 5.21 24.30
CA GLN A 53 -16.12 5.90 23.26
C GLN A 53 -15.94 5.24 21.88
N ALA A 54 -16.23 3.93 21.80
CA ALA A 54 -16.04 3.10 20.61
C ALA A 54 -16.73 3.65 19.34
N ARG A 55 -17.76 4.48 19.50
CA ARG A 55 -18.51 5.12 18.40
C ARG A 55 -17.74 6.26 17.73
N GLU A 56 -16.99 7.06 18.49
CA GLU A 56 -16.03 8.03 17.94
C GLU A 56 -14.80 7.32 17.37
N LEU A 57 -14.45 6.15 17.93
CA LEU A 57 -13.37 5.29 17.46
C LEU A 57 -13.63 4.64 16.08
N PHE A 58 -14.84 4.11 15.86
CA PHE A 58 -15.25 3.61 14.53
C PHE A 58 -15.38 4.76 13.52
N ALA A 59 -15.82 5.95 13.95
CA ALA A 59 -15.83 7.14 13.11
C ALA A 59 -14.40 7.60 12.74
N PHE A 60 -13.42 7.39 13.62
CA PHE A 60 -12.00 7.65 13.36
C PHE A 60 -11.37 6.58 12.46
N ALA A 61 -11.59 5.29 12.70
CA ALA A 61 -11.04 4.20 11.86
C ALA A 61 -11.64 4.16 10.45
N THR A 62 -12.89 4.60 10.30
CA THR A 62 -13.56 4.76 8.99
C THR A 62 -13.33 6.17 8.41
N ASN A 63 -12.47 6.98 9.04
CA ASN A 63 -12.27 8.36 8.64
C ASN A 63 -11.56 8.42 7.26
N PRO A 64 -12.22 8.97 6.23
CA PRO A 64 -11.66 9.08 4.89
C PRO A 64 -10.34 9.85 4.85
N PHE A 65 -10.14 10.82 5.76
CA PHE A 65 -8.89 11.58 5.86
C PHE A 65 -7.72 10.74 6.36
N LEU A 66 -7.94 9.76 7.23
CA LEU A 66 -6.89 8.82 7.63
C LEU A 66 -6.52 7.88 6.50
N GLY A 67 -7.51 7.36 5.77
CA GLY A 67 -7.25 6.57 4.56
C GLY A 67 -6.40 7.36 3.56
N LEU A 68 -6.77 8.61 3.30
CA LEU A 68 -5.99 9.53 2.48
C LEU A 68 -4.55 9.68 2.97
N LEU A 69 -4.36 9.97 4.27
CA LEU A 69 -3.03 10.13 4.85
C LEU A 69 -2.17 8.86 4.73
N VAL A 70 -2.75 7.69 5.01
CA VAL A 70 -2.07 6.39 4.89
C VAL A 70 -1.60 6.17 3.45
N GLY A 71 -2.46 6.41 2.46
CA GLY A 71 -2.10 6.31 1.05
C GLY A 71 -0.98 7.28 0.66
N THR A 72 -1.07 8.53 1.12
CA THR A 72 -0.06 9.58 0.83
C THR A 72 1.30 9.22 1.40
N VAL A 73 1.36 8.83 2.67
CA VAL A 73 2.60 8.41 3.34
C VAL A 73 3.14 7.14 2.69
N ALA A 74 2.28 6.17 2.40
CA ALA A 74 2.69 4.93 1.74
C ALA A 74 3.36 5.20 0.38
N THR A 75 2.76 6.05 -0.45
CA THR A 75 3.37 6.44 -1.72
C THR A 75 4.61 7.30 -1.54
N ALA A 76 4.65 8.23 -0.59
CA ALA A 76 5.86 9.03 -0.38
C ALA A 76 7.08 8.15 0.00
N LEU A 77 6.85 7.11 0.80
CA LEU A 77 7.89 6.16 1.23
C LEU A 77 8.26 5.15 0.14
N ILE A 78 7.27 4.61 -0.56
CA ILE A 78 7.50 3.62 -1.63
C ILE A 78 7.97 4.32 -2.92
N GLN A 79 7.65 5.60 -3.10
CA GLN A 79 7.87 6.42 -4.30
C GLN A 79 7.22 5.86 -5.58
N SER A 80 6.21 4.99 -5.43
CA SER A 80 5.47 4.40 -6.54
C SER A 80 4.01 4.23 -6.16
N SER A 81 3.16 5.10 -6.70
CA SER A 81 1.71 5.07 -6.45
C SER A 81 1.04 3.86 -7.07
N SER A 82 1.50 3.37 -8.22
CA SER A 82 0.97 2.14 -8.83
C SER A 82 1.21 0.92 -7.94
N THR A 83 2.40 0.83 -7.34
CA THR A 83 2.74 -0.23 -6.38
C THR A 83 1.85 -0.17 -5.15
N VAL A 84 1.64 1.02 -4.58
CA VAL A 84 0.76 1.23 -3.42
C VAL A 84 -0.68 0.86 -3.76
N THR A 85 -1.21 1.34 -4.88
CA THR A 85 -2.56 1.01 -5.35
C THR A 85 -2.75 -0.50 -5.55
N SER A 86 -1.76 -1.23 -6.09
CA SER A 86 -1.82 -2.69 -6.19
C SER A 86 -1.90 -3.39 -4.83
N ILE A 87 -1.16 -2.90 -3.83
CA ILE A 87 -1.24 -3.41 -2.45
C ILE A 87 -2.65 -3.17 -1.89
N ILE A 88 -3.21 -1.97 -2.09
CA ILE A 88 -4.55 -1.61 -1.63
C ILE A 88 -5.60 -2.53 -2.26
N VAL A 89 -5.49 -2.80 -3.57
CA VAL A 89 -6.38 -3.76 -4.25
C VAL A 89 -6.24 -5.17 -3.65
N GLY A 90 -5.02 -5.61 -3.35
CA GLY A 90 -4.78 -6.86 -2.65
C GLY A 90 -5.40 -6.91 -1.25
N LEU A 91 -5.40 -5.80 -0.51
CA LEU A 91 -6.05 -5.67 0.78
C LEU A 91 -7.57 -5.78 0.67
N VAL A 92 -8.17 -5.17 -0.36
CA VAL A 92 -9.61 -5.31 -0.65
C VAL A 92 -9.97 -6.75 -0.97
N ALA A 93 -9.13 -7.44 -1.77
CA ALA A 93 -9.30 -8.88 -2.01
C ALA A 93 -9.16 -9.72 -0.72
N GLY A 94 -8.40 -9.26 0.26
CA GLY A 94 -8.28 -9.85 1.60
C GLY A 94 -9.46 -9.55 2.53
N GLY A 95 -10.44 -8.73 2.13
CA GLY A 95 -11.61 -8.38 2.95
C GLY A 95 -11.56 -6.98 3.57
N MET A 96 -10.62 -6.12 3.16
CA MET A 96 -10.70 -4.69 3.48
C MET A 96 -11.92 -4.07 2.75
N PRO A 97 -12.78 -3.30 3.45
CA PRO A 97 -13.90 -2.62 2.82
C PRO A 97 -13.46 -1.64 1.73
N VAL A 98 -14.18 -1.63 0.60
CA VAL A 98 -13.93 -0.68 -0.51
C VAL A 98 -14.02 0.77 -0.03
N MET A 99 -14.94 1.07 0.89
CA MET A 99 -15.11 2.37 1.52
C MET A 99 -13.81 2.90 2.17
N SER A 100 -13.01 2.02 2.78
CA SER A 100 -11.72 2.40 3.38
C SER A 100 -10.59 2.48 2.34
N ALA A 101 -10.69 1.67 1.28
CA ALA A 101 -9.69 1.61 0.23
C ALA A 101 -9.72 2.82 -0.72
N VAL A 102 -10.90 3.37 -1.02
CA VAL A 102 -11.04 4.50 -1.96
C VAL A 102 -10.23 5.73 -1.50
N PRO A 103 -10.36 6.22 -0.24
CA PRO A 103 -9.54 7.33 0.22
C PRO A 103 -8.04 7.00 0.25
N MET A 104 -7.65 5.74 0.50
CA MET A 104 -6.26 5.31 0.41
C MET A 104 -5.69 5.39 -1.01
N VAL A 105 -6.47 5.04 -2.03
CA VAL A 105 -6.05 5.19 -3.44
C VAL A 105 -5.92 6.67 -3.82
N MET A 106 -6.86 7.51 -3.39
CA MET A 106 -6.74 8.97 -3.55
C MET A 106 -5.48 9.51 -2.86
N GLY A 107 -5.19 8.99 -1.66
CA GLY A 107 -4.00 9.30 -0.91
C GLY A 107 -2.73 8.92 -1.67
N ALA A 108 -2.73 7.74 -2.31
CA ALA A 108 -1.62 7.28 -3.11
C ALA A 108 -1.33 8.21 -4.30
N ASN A 109 -2.35 8.82 -4.90
CA ASN A 109 -2.18 9.84 -5.94
C ASN A 109 -1.56 11.13 -5.38
N ILE A 110 -1.99 11.57 -4.20
CA ILE A 110 -1.35 12.71 -3.50
C ILE A 110 0.11 12.42 -3.16
N GLY A 111 0.47 11.21 -2.71
CA GLY A 111 1.88 10.92 -2.41
C GLY A 111 2.81 10.97 -3.63
N THR A 112 2.26 10.88 -4.85
CA THR A 112 3.04 11.07 -6.08
C THR A 112 3.52 12.52 -6.20
N THR A 113 2.80 13.49 -5.65
CA THR A 113 3.21 14.91 -5.70
C THR A 113 4.47 15.16 -4.89
N ILE A 114 4.57 14.53 -3.72
CA ILE A 114 5.79 14.54 -2.90
C ILE A 114 6.95 13.94 -3.70
N THR A 115 6.71 12.82 -4.38
CA THR A 115 7.74 12.16 -5.20
C THR A 115 8.20 13.04 -6.36
N ASN A 116 7.27 13.64 -7.11
CA ASN A 116 7.57 14.50 -8.24
C ASN A 116 8.31 15.78 -7.82
N THR A 117 7.90 16.38 -6.71
CA THR A 117 8.60 17.52 -6.12
C THR A 117 10.05 17.13 -5.76
N LEU A 118 10.26 16.00 -5.10
CA LEU A 118 11.61 15.51 -4.77
C LEU A 118 12.46 15.23 -6.03
N VAL A 119 11.88 14.57 -7.04
CA VAL A 119 12.57 14.30 -8.31
C VAL A 119 12.92 15.59 -9.04
N SER A 120 12.04 16.59 -9.03
CA SER A 120 12.31 17.89 -9.63
C SER A 120 13.49 18.59 -8.94
N LEU A 121 13.53 18.57 -7.60
CA LEU A 121 14.65 19.11 -6.80
C LEU A 121 15.97 18.39 -7.06
N GLY A 122 15.94 17.10 -7.42
CA GLY A 122 17.13 16.35 -7.84
C GLY A 122 17.82 16.94 -9.08
N HIS A 123 17.12 17.73 -9.89
CA HIS A 123 17.67 18.38 -11.09
C HIS A 123 18.19 19.80 -10.83
N VAL A 124 18.21 20.28 -9.57
CA VAL A 124 18.55 21.67 -9.21
C VAL A 124 19.93 22.15 -9.70
N ALA A 125 20.87 21.23 -9.94
CA ALA A 125 22.20 21.55 -10.45
C ALA A 125 22.20 22.07 -11.91
N ASP A 126 21.21 21.68 -12.71
CA ASP A 126 21.02 22.17 -14.08
C ASP A 126 19.74 23.02 -14.12
N LYS A 127 19.91 24.33 -14.32
CA LYS A 127 18.80 25.30 -14.33
C LYS A 127 17.73 24.97 -15.39
N ASP A 128 18.13 24.49 -16.56
CA ASP A 128 17.18 24.20 -17.64
C ASP A 128 16.44 22.89 -17.40
N ALA A 129 17.13 21.86 -16.90
CA ALA A 129 16.51 20.61 -16.49
C ALA A 129 15.56 20.82 -15.29
N PHE A 130 16.00 21.55 -14.26
CA PHE A 130 15.19 21.91 -13.10
C PHE A 130 13.91 22.64 -13.49
N ARG A 131 14.01 23.67 -14.34
CA ARG A 131 12.85 24.45 -14.78
C ARG A 131 11.80 23.58 -15.47
N ARG A 132 12.23 22.66 -16.34
CA ARG A 132 11.30 21.73 -17.02
C ARG A 132 10.70 20.71 -16.05
N ALA A 133 11.53 20.11 -15.20
CA ALA A 133 11.09 19.10 -14.23
C ALA A 133 10.13 19.69 -13.18
N PHE A 134 10.42 20.89 -12.68
CA PHE A 134 9.59 21.58 -11.69
C PHE A 134 8.25 22.03 -12.29
N ALA A 135 8.24 22.55 -13.52
CA ALA A 135 7.00 22.90 -14.21
C ALA A 135 6.12 21.65 -14.45
N ALA A 136 6.70 20.55 -14.90
CA ALA A 136 5.99 19.28 -15.08
C ALA A 136 5.44 18.74 -13.76
N ALA A 137 6.26 18.74 -12.69
CA ALA A 137 5.84 18.35 -11.35
C ALA A 137 4.67 19.21 -10.86
N THR A 138 4.77 20.54 -10.97
CA THR A 138 3.72 21.47 -10.50
C THR A 138 2.38 21.24 -11.20
N VAL A 139 2.37 21.05 -12.52
CA VAL A 139 1.12 20.79 -13.28
C VAL A 139 0.49 19.48 -12.83
N HIS A 140 1.30 18.42 -12.73
CA HIS A 140 0.84 17.13 -12.23
C HIS A 140 0.32 17.22 -10.79
N ASP A 141 0.98 17.99 -9.94
CA ASP A 141 0.67 18.10 -8.52
C ASP A 141 -0.61 18.89 -8.30
N CYS A 142 -0.78 20.00 -9.02
CA CYS A 142 -2.04 20.74 -9.06
C CYS A 142 -3.20 19.86 -9.53
N PHE A 143 -3.02 19.06 -10.59
CA PHE A 143 -4.07 18.17 -11.07
C PHE A 143 -4.48 17.14 -10.02
N ASN A 144 -3.52 16.50 -9.34
CA ASN A 144 -3.82 15.49 -8.32
C ASN A 144 -4.45 16.08 -7.06
N VAL A 145 -3.95 17.23 -6.59
CA VAL A 145 -4.51 17.92 -5.42
C VAL A 145 -5.93 18.39 -5.70
N LEU A 146 -6.18 19.02 -6.86
CA LEU A 146 -7.53 19.45 -7.25
C LEU A 146 -8.48 18.25 -7.41
N SER A 147 -8.00 17.15 -7.99
CA SER A 147 -8.79 15.93 -8.12
C SER A 147 -9.23 15.42 -6.75
N VAL A 148 -8.33 15.28 -5.78
CA VAL A 148 -8.73 14.83 -4.44
C VAL A 148 -9.60 15.86 -3.72
N LEU A 149 -9.32 17.15 -3.87
CA LEU A 149 -10.13 18.21 -3.25
C LEU A 149 -11.59 18.19 -3.73
N ILE A 150 -11.83 17.77 -4.97
CA ILE A 150 -13.17 17.64 -5.55
C ILE A 150 -13.78 16.27 -5.25
N PHE A 151 -13.05 15.19 -5.57
CA PHE A 151 -13.59 13.83 -5.52
C PHE A 151 -13.69 13.28 -4.10
N LEU A 152 -12.82 13.67 -3.16
CA LEU A 152 -12.90 13.16 -1.78
C LEU A 152 -14.18 13.64 -1.08
N PRO A 153 -14.54 14.94 -1.05
CA PRO A 153 -15.82 15.36 -0.45
C PRO A 153 -17.04 14.72 -1.13
N VAL A 154 -17.00 14.61 -2.45
CA VAL A 154 -18.06 13.93 -3.22
C VAL A 154 -18.15 12.45 -2.83
N GLU A 155 -17.01 11.78 -2.62
CA GLU A 155 -16.96 10.40 -2.16
C GLU A 155 -17.57 10.25 -0.76
N ILE A 156 -17.23 11.16 0.15
CA ILE A 156 -17.73 11.14 1.54
C ILE A 156 -19.25 11.32 1.60
N VAL A 157 -19.83 12.10 0.68
CA VAL A 157 -21.28 12.41 0.70
C VAL A 157 -22.09 11.40 -0.11
N PHE A 158 -21.62 11.01 -1.28
CA PHE A 158 -22.42 10.25 -2.24
C PHE A 158 -21.94 8.80 -2.44
N HIS A 159 -20.72 8.48 -2.01
CA HIS A 159 -20.05 7.19 -2.20
C HIS A 159 -20.08 6.66 -3.67
N PRO A 160 -19.91 7.50 -4.72
CA PRO A 160 -19.99 7.05 -6.10
C PRO A 160 -18.92 6.01 -6.45
N LEU A 161 -17.68 6.18 -5.98
CA LEU A 161 -16.59 5.27 -6.35
C LEU A 161 -16.73 3.93 -5.63
N GLU A 162 -17.14 3.94 -4.36
CA GLU A 162 -17.51 2.73 -3.64
C GLU A 162 -18.62 1.96 -4.37
N LYS A 163 -19.72 2.64 -4.74
CA LYS A 163 -20.86 2.01 -5.44
C LYS A 163 -20.45 1.42 -6.79
N ILE A 164 -19.66 2.16 -7.57
CA ILE A 164 -19.15 1.68 -8.85
C ILE A 164 -18.21 0.50 -8.64
N GLY A 165 -17.34 0.55 -7.63
CA GLY A 165 -16.44 -0.56 -7.27
C GLY A 165 -17.20 -1.83 -6.90
N GLN A 166 -18.24 -1.71 -6.08
CA GLN A 166 -19.12 -2.83 -5.70
C GLN A 166 -19.90 -3.36 -6.91
N LEU A 167 -20.42 -2.47 -7.76
CA LEU A 167 -21.09 -2.85 -9.00
C LEU A 167 -20.13 -3.65 -9.91
N CYS A 168 -18.94 -3.12 -10.19
CA CYS A 168 -17.93 -3.81 -10.97
C CYS A 168 -17.55 -5.16 -10.36
N ALA A 169 -17.35 -5.23 -9.04
CA ALA A 169 -17.06 -6.47 -8.33
C ALA A 169 -18.18 -7.50 -8.49
N SER A 170 -19.44 -7.08 -8.36
CA SER A 170 -20.61 -7.95 -8.53
C SER A 170 -20.79 -8.46 -9.96
N LEU A 171 -20.48 -7.63 -10.96
CA LEU A 171 -20.54 -7.99 -12.38
C LEU A 171 -19.44 -8.98 -12.77
N LEU A 172 -18.26 -8.87 -12.13
CA LEU A 172 -17.11 -9.74 -12.38
C LEU A 172 -17.16 -11.04 -11.57
N ALA A 173 -17.73 -11.01 -10.37
CA ALA A 173 -17.81 -12.18 -9.48
C ALA A 173 -18.91 -13.18 -9.89
N GLY A 174 -19.82 -12.81 -10.79
CA GLY A 174 -20.98 -13.63 -11.15
C GLY A 174 -22.01 -13.65 -10.02
N GLY A 175 -23.28 -13.43 -10.34
CA GLY A 175 -24.36 -13.38 -9.36
C GLY A 175 -24.54 -14.71 -8.62
N ASP A 176 -23.84 -14.87 -7.51
CA ASP A 176 -24.33 -15.37 -6.23
C ASP A 176 -23.22 -15.10 -5.21
N SER A 177 -23.59 -14.36 -4.17
CA SER A 177 -22.72 -13.91 -3.10
C SER A 177 -22.02 -15.07 -2.40
N LEU A 178 -20.81 -15.42 -2.86
CA LEU A 178 -19.77 -15.86 -1.95
C LEU A 178 -19.39 -14.64 -1.11
N SER A 179 -20.17 -14.45 -0.04
CA SER A 179 -19.93 -13.50 1.02
C SER A 179 -18.57 -13.80 1.67
N LEU A 180 -17.49 -13.33 1.05
CA LEU A 180 -16.17 -13.19 1.67
C LEU A 180 -16.23 -12.26 2.90
N THR A 181 -17.35 -11.54 3.09
CA THR A 181 -17.67 -10.76 4.28
C THR A 181 -17.90 -11.64 5.52
N GLU A 182 -18.37 -12.89 5.39
CA GLU A 182 -18.52 -13.79 6.55
C GLU A 182 -17.22 -14.52 6.90
N LEU A 183 -16.34 -14.71 5.92
CA LEU A 183 -15.02 -15.26 6.17
C LEU A 183 -14.07 -14.12 6.53
N ASN A 184 -14.20 -13.66 7.78
CA ASN A 184 -13.29 -12.75 8.48
C ASN A 184 -11.87 -13.36 8.63
N PHE A 185 -11.29 -14.02 7.62
CA PHE A 185 -9.98 -14.66 7.68
C PHE A 185 -8.87 -13.69 8.08
N VAL A 186 -8.94 -12.45 7.58
CA VAL A 186 -7.99 -11.41 7.98
C VAL A 186 -8.15 -11.07 9.45
N LYS A 187 -9.37 -10.87 9.95
CA LYS A 187 -9.61 -10.62 11.37
C LYS A 187 -9.23 -11.83 12.22
N ALA A 188 -9.59 -13.04 11.84
CA ALA A 188 -9.23 -14.28 12.52
C ALA A 188 -7.70 -14.50 12.58
N ALA A 189 -6.98 -14.14 11.51
CA ALA A 189 -5.53 -14.25 11.47
C ALA A 189 -4.82 -13.13 12.25
N THR A 190 -5.39 -11.93 12.34
CA THR A 190 -4.75 -10.75 12.94
C THR A 190 -5.16 -10.50 14.39
N GLN A 191 -6.40 -10.84 14.75
CA GLN A 191 -6.95 -10.67 16.09
C GLN A 191 -6.12 -11.35 17.19
N PRO A 192 -5.58 -12.58 17.06
CA PRO A 192 -4.75 -13.14 18.13
C PRO A 192 -3.47 -12.34 18.37
N VAL A 193 -2.88 -11.77 17.33
CA VAL A 193 -1.66 -10.95 17.43
C VAL A 193 -1.97 -9.58 18.03
N VAL A 194 -3.01 -8.92 17.54
CA VAL A 194 -3.44 -7.61 18.06
C VAL A 194 -3.89 -7.74 19.51
N ALA A 195 -4.65 -8.79 19.86
CA ALA A 195 -5.08 -9.05 21.23
C ALA A 195 -3.91 -9.35 22.16
N GLY A 196 -2.94 -10.16 21.73
CA GLY A 196 -1.74 -10.46 22.52
C GLY A 196 -0.89 -9.22 22.81
N LEU A 197 -0.69 -8.36 21.81
CA LEU A 197 0.05 -7.11 21.98
C LEU A 197 -0.72 -6.08 22.83
N THR A 198 -2.05 -6.05 22.71
CA THR A 198 -2.91 -5.22 23.57
C THR A 198 -2.89 -5.71 25.02
N GLN A 199 -2.85 -7.03 25.22
CA GLN A 199 -2.74 -7.60 26.56
C GLN A 199 -1.37 -7.25 27.19
N ALA A 200 -0.31 -7.27 26.39
CA ALA A 200 1.02 -6.87 26.83
C ALA A 200 1.13 -5.37 27.14
N SER A 201 0.35 -4.50 26.47
CA SER A 201 0.39 -3.06 26.73
C SER A 201 -0.26 -2.65 28.04
N TYR A 202 -1.14 -3.47 28.63
CA TYR A 202 -1.71 -3.22 29.97
C TYR A 202 -0.65 -3.26 31.10
N LEU A 203 0.58 -3.67 30.80
CA LEU A 203 1.72 -3.53 31.73
C LEU A 203 2.10 -2.05 31.95
N LEU A 204 1.68 -1.14 31.06
CA LEU A 204 1.89 0.30 31.20
C LEU A 204 0.70 0.97 31.91
N PRO A 205 0.92 1.98 32.77
CA PRO A 205 -0.17 2.75 33.37
C PRO A 205 -1.01 3.49 32.30
N HIS A 206 -2.32 3.55 32.47
CA HIS A 206 -3.17 4.43 31.65
C HIS A 206 -2.74 5.90 31.79
N PRO A 207 -2.68 6.70 30.70
CA PRO A 207 -3.06 6.41 29.30
C PRO A 207 -1.88 5.95 28.40
N PHE A 208 -0.71 5.63 28.98
CA PHE A 208 0.51 5.30 28.23
C PHE A 208 0.43 3.95 27.52
N ASP A 209 -0.45 3.06 27.98
CA ASP A 209 -0.78 1.80 27.31
C ASP A 209 -1.36 2.03 25.91
N GLY A 210 -2.32 2.94 25.78
CA GLY A 210 -2.95 3.27 24.51
C GLY A 210 -2.05 4.08 23.59
N ILE A 211 -1.36 5.09 24.14
CA ILE A 211 -0.39 5.90 23.39
C ILE A 211 0.78 5.02 22.89
N GLY A 212 1.23 4.07 23.70
CA GLY A 212 2.29 3.13 23.34
C GLY A 212 1.90 2.21 22.16
N LEU A 213 0.67 1.70 22.16
CA LEU A 213 0.13 0.89 21.06
C LEU A 213 -0.01 1.68 19.75
N ILE A 214 -0.48 2.94 19.84
CA ILE A 214 -0.56 3.83 18.67
C ILE A 214 0.83 4.08 18.11
N GLY A 215 1.79 4.43 18.96
CA GLY A 215 3.18 4.66 18.56
C GLY A 215 3.80 3.41 17.92
N LEU A 216 3.57 2.24 18.49
CA LEU A 216 4.01 0.95 17.96
C LEU A 216 3.40 0.66 16.59
N GLY A 217 2.08 0.85 16.44
CA GLY A 217 1.39 0.64 15.17
C GLY A 217 1.86 1.62 14.09
N VAL A 218 2.03 2.91 14.40
CA VAL A 218 2.60 3.88 13.46
C VAL A 218 4.02 3.49 13.06
N ALA A 219 4.89 3.13 14.01
CA ALA A 219 6.24 2.66 13.70
C ALA A 219 6.23 1.40 12.83
N LEU A 220 5.34 0.45 13.11
CA LEU A 220 5.18 -0.77 12.33
C LEU A 220 4.68 -0.49 10.91
N ILE A 221 3.78 0.47 10.72
CA ILE A 221 3.37 0.96 9.38
C ILE A 221 4.60 1.47 8.61
N PHE A 222 5.41 2.34 9.21
CA PHE A 222 6.60 2.90 8.56
C PHE A 222 7.63 1.83 8.18
N VAL A 223 7.93 0.90 9.09
CA VAL A 223 8.85 -0.22 8.84
C VAL A 223 8.32 -1.10 7.72
N THR A 224 7.05 -1.47 7.81
CA THR A 224 6.41 -2.37 6.85
C THR A 224 6.41 -1.78 5.44
N ILE A 225 5.97 -0.54 5.28
CA ILE A 225 5.93 0.15 3.99
C ILE A 225 7.33 0.31 3.40
N SER A 226 8.31 0.70 4.21
CA SER A 226 9.70 0.86 3.77
C SER A 226 10.30 -0.44 3.23
N TRP A 227 9.98 -1.57 3.86
CA TRP A 227 10.46 -2.88 3.45
C TRP A 227 9.71 -3.45 2.24
N ILE A 228 8.39 -3.25 2.16
CA ILE A 228 7.59 -3.64 0.99
C ILE A 228 8.10 -2.92 -0.26
N GLY A 229 8.36 -1.61 -0.17
CA GLY A 229 8.88 -0.84 -1.30
C GLY A 229 10.24 -1.36 -1.80
N ARG A 230 11.12 -1.82 -0.90
CA ARG A 230 12.39 -2.45 -1.28
C ARG A 230 12.17 -3.82 -1.95
N LEU A 231 11.29 -4.66 -1.40
CA LEU A 231 10.99 -5.99 -1.95
C LEU A 231 10.29 -5.94 -3.31
N LEU A 232 9.32 -5.04 -3.49
CA LEU A 232 8.59 -4.90 -4.75
C LEU A 232 9.47 -4.31 -5.86
N ARG A 233 10.37 -3.37 -5.55
CA ARG A 233 11.39 -2.92 -6.50
C ARG A 233 12.27 -4.08 -6.98
N LEU A 234 12.73 -4.94 -6.06
CA LEU A 234 13.55 -6.11 -6.40
C LEU A 234 12.80 -7.16 -7.23
N LEU A 235 11.48 -7.30 -7.02
CA LEU A 235 10.62 -8.19 -7.80
C LEU A 235 10.32 -7.64 -9.21
N MET A 236 10.01 -6.34 -9.32
CA MET A 236 9.70 -5.71 -10.60
C MET A 236 10.93 -5.60 -11.51
N ILE A 237 12.09 -5.20 -10.98
CA ILE A 237 13.33 -5.06 -11.76
C ILE A 237 13.77 -6.43 -12.33
N GLY A 238 13.57 -7.51 -11.57
CA GLY A 238 13.88 -8.87 -12.02
C GLY A 238 13.06 -9.28 -13.25
N ARG A 239 11.73 -9.15 -13.17
CA ARG A 239 10.83 -9.51 -14.28
C ARG A 239 10.95 -8.59 -15.49
N ALA A 240 11.07 -7.28 -15.28
CA ALA A 240 11.21 -6.32 -16.37
C ALA A 240 12.49 -6.58 -17.18
N ARG A 241 13.60 -6.90 -16.50
CA ARG A 241 14.86 -7.24 -17.16
C ARG A 241 14.78 -8.57 -17.93
N GLU A 242 14.10 -9.58 -17.39
CA GLU A 242 13.86 -10.85 -18.09
C GLU A 242 13.00 -10.67 -19.34
N LEU A 243 11.91 -9.90 -19.26
CA LEU A 243 11.04 -9.63 -20.41
C LEU A 243 11.75 -8.84 -21.51
N VAL A 244 12.61 -7.89 -21.12
CA VAL A 244 13.42 -7.11 -22.07
C VAL A 244 14.49 -7.98 -22.74
N HIS A 245 15.16 -8.89 -22.02
CA HIS A 245 16.08 -9.84 -22.65
C HIS A 245 15.36 -10.81 -23.60
N LEU A 246 14.19 -11.31 -23.23
CA LEU A 246 13.35 -12.16 -24.10
C LEU A 246 12.84 -11.44 -25.36
N ALA A 247 12.63 -10.12 -25.28
CA ALA A 247 12.15 -9.32 -26.41
C ALA A 247 13.26 -8.87 -27.37
N ILE A 248 14.52 -8.83 -26.90
CA ILE A 248 15.66 -8.33 -27.70
C ILE A 248 16.52 -9.48 -28.26
N GLY A 249 16.38 -10.70 -27.74
CA GLY A 249 17.15 -11.88 -28.18
C GLY A 249 18.40 -12.10 -27.34
#